data_AF-A0A2T1DSL7-F1
#
_entry.id   AF-A0A2T1DSL7-F1
#
_cell.length_a   1.000
_cell.length_b   1.000
_cell.length_c   1.000
_cell.angle_alpha   90.00
_cell.angle_beta   90.00
_cell.angle_gamma   90.00
#
_symmetry.space_group_name_H-M   'P 1'
#
loop_
_entity.id
_entity.type
_entity.pdbx_description
1 polymer ?
#
loop_
_entity_poly.entity_id
_entity_poly.type
_entity_poly.pdbx_seq_one_letter_code
_entity_poly.pdbx_strand_id
1 'polypeptide(L)'
;MLFIISSMLTRSQIGFYLEDIETPIGRTVNLTLTGLILLSSASFIAETYPLAEAIIINLETLNTALLVVFATEYLVRLWCADNQFNFVFSFFSIVDLVGVIPLLLGFANVSFI
;
A
#
# COMPACT_ATOMS: atom_id res chain seq x y z
N MET A 1 46.85 -2.85 2.53
CA MET A 1 46.42 -2.01 1.38
C MET A 1 45.55 -2.90 0.47
N LEU A 2 44.39 -3.34 0.96
CA LEU A 2 43.07 -2.76 0.74
C LEU A 2 42.53 -2.99 -0.69
N PHE A 3 42.14 -4.23 -1.00
CA PHE A 3 40.87 -4.48 -1.68
C PHE A 3 40.41 -5.90 -1.34
N ILE A 4 39.76 -5.96 -0.19
CA ILE A 4 39.30 -7.12 0.54
C ILE A 4 37.90 -7.48 -0.02
N ILE A 5 37.69 -8.77 -0.29
CA ILE A 5 36.42 -9.50 -0.22
C ILE A 5 35.46 -9.39 -1.43
N SER A 6 35.47 -10.49 -2.18
CA SER A 6 34.33 -11.34 -2.55
C SER A 6 33.10 -10.70 -3.19
N SER A 7 32.80 -11.22 -4.36
CA SER A 7 31.57 -11.13 -5.16
C SER A 7 30.31 -11.65 -4.44
N MET A 8 29.98 -11.10 -3.28
CA MET A 8 28.67 -11.27 -2.64
C MET A 8 27.76 -10.19 -3.23
N LEU A 9 26.76 -10.58 -4.01
CA LEU A 9 25.65 -9.71 -4.38
C LEU A 9 24.91 -9.31 -3.09
N THR A 10 25.30 -8.17 -2.53
CA THR A 10 24.84 -7.70 -1.22
C THR A 10 23.42 -7.14 -1.34
N ARG A 11 22.57 -7.42 -0.34
CA ARG A 11 21.19 -6.91 -0.14
C ARG A 11 20.98 -5.43 -0.52
N SER A 12 22.02 -4.61 -0.42
CA SER A 12 22.02 -3.19 -0.81
C SER A 12 21.73 -2.96 -2.30
N GLN A 13 22.14 -3.84 -3.22
CA GLN A 13 21.80 -3.68 -4.65
C GLN A 13 20.36 -4.07 -4.96
N ILE A 14 19.80 -5.06 -4.25
CA ILE A 14 18.39 -5.47 -4.38
C ILE A 14 17.48 -4.38 -3.79
N GLY A 15 17.89 -3.77 -2.67
CA GLY A 15 17.27 -2.58 -2.11
C GLY A 15 17.28 -1.41 -3.11
N PHE A 16 18.41 -1.17 -3.77
CA PHE A 16 18.52 -0.13 -4.79
C PHE A 16 17.56 -0.36 -5.96
N TYR A 17 17.44 -1.57 -6.53
CA TYR A 17 16.49 -1.85 -7.63
C TYR A 17 15.01 -1.80 -7.22
N LEU A 18 14.69 -1.98 -5.93
CA LEU A 18 13.33 -1.86 -5.39
C LEU A 18 13.00 -0.44 -4.90
N GLU A 19 14.01 0.34 -4.48
CA GLU A 19 13.93 1.80 -4.29
C GLU A 19 14.02 2.57 -5.61
N ASP A 20 14.48 1.93 -6.69
CA ASP A 20 14.56 2.56 -8.02
C ASP A 20 13.17 2.61 -8.66
N ILE A 21 12.51 3.75 -8.43
CA ILE A 21 11.26 4.19 -9.06
C ILE A 21 11.43 4.32 -10.60
N GLU A 22 12.65 4.12 -11.12
CA GLU A 22 13.01 4.27 -12.54
C GLU A 22 12.64 3.08 -13.42
N THR A 23 12.29 1.90 -12.87
CA THR A 23 11.75 0.81 -13.71
C THR A 23 10.30 1.13 -14.14
N PRO A 24 9.94 0.93 -15.43
CA PRO A 24 8.59 1.27 -15.91
C PRO A 24 7.48 0.50 -15.17
N ILE A 25 7.80 -0.70 -14.67
CA ILE A 25 6.89 -1.52 -13.86
C ILE A 25 6.74 -0.94 -12.44
N GLY A 26 7.84 -0.58 -11.78
CA GLY A 26 7.81 0.04 -10.44
C GLY A 26 7.07 1.38 -10.45
N ARG A 27 7.22 2.17 -11.52
CA ARG A 27 6.53 3.45 -11.68
C ARG A 27 5.02 3.31 -11.80
N THR A 28 4.52 2.36 -12.59
CA THR A 28 3.07 2.11 -12.71
C THR A 28 2.49 1.68 -11.38
N VAL A 29 3.16 0.75 -10.69
CA VAL A 29 2.73 0.25 -9.39
C VAL A 29 2.70 1.36 -8.34
N ASN A 30 3.74 2.19 -8.28
CA ASN A 30 3.79 3.32 -7.35
C ASN A 30 2.71 4.38 -7.63
N LEU A 31 2.43 4.66 -8.92
CA LEU A 31 1.34 5.55 -9.32
C LEU A 31 -0.03 4.99 -8.93
N THR A 32 -0.27 3.70 -9.16
CA THR A 32 -1.52 3.03 -8.77
C THR A 32 -1.70 3.09 -7.26
N LEU A 33 -0.68 2.74 -6.49
CA LEU A 33 -0.69 2.80 -5.03
C LEU A 33 -0.96 4.22 -4.52
N THR A 34 -0.24 5.20 -5.05
CA THR A 34 -0.42 6.61 -4.66
C THR A 34 -1.85 7.08 -4.95
N GLY A 35 -2.41 6.73 -6.11
CA GLY A 35 -3.79 7.05 -6.47
C GLY A 35 -4.81 6.41 -5.52
N LEU A 36 -4.61 5.13 -5.17
CA LEU A 36 -5.45 4.40 -4.23
C LEU A 36 -5.40 5.00 -2.81
N ILE A 37 -4.22 5.38 -2.31
CA ILE A 37 -4.05 6.03 -1.00
C ILE A 37 -4.76 7.39 -0.98
N LEU A 38 -4.60 8.19 -2.05
CA LEU A 38 -5.27 9.49 -2.16
C LEU A 38 -6.80 9.34 -2.20
N LEU A 39 -7.32 8.35 -2.94
CA LEU A 39 -8.75 8.08 -3.01
C LEU A 39 -9.31 7.61 -1.66
N SER A 40 -8.58 6.72 -0.96
CA SER A 40 -8.89 6.26 0.39
C SER A 40 -8.97 7.44 1.38
N SER A 41 -7.94 8.29 1.39
CA SER A 41 -7.89 9.48 2.25
C SER A 41 -9.02 10.47 1.96
N ALA A 42 -9.30 10.73 0.68
CA ALA A 42 -10.42 11.59 0.28
C ALA A 42 -11.78 11.03 0.73
N SER A 43 -11.96 9.72 0.64
CA SER A 43 -13.19 9.04 1.08
C SER A 43 -13.37 9.16 2.58
N PHE A 44 -12.30 8.96 3.36
CA PHE A 44 -12.31 9.16 4.81
C PHE A 44 -12.67 10.60 5.20
N ILE A 45 -12.11 11.59 4.50
CA ILE A 45 -12.48 13.00 4.73
C ILE A 45 -13.95 13.24 4.39
N ALA A 46 -14.46 12.67 3.29
CA ALA A 46 -15.86 12.80 2.90
C ALA A 46 -16.80 12.25 3.98
N GLU A 47 -16.47 11.11 4.59
CA GLU A 47 -17.24 10.50 5.68
C GLU A 47 -17.31 11.36 6.95
N THR A 48 -16.40 12.32 7.15
CA THR A 48 -16.47 13.24 8.31
C THR A 48 -17.61 14.26 8.23
N TYR A 49 -18.21 14.43 7.05
CA TYR A 49 -19.34 15.33 6.85
C TYR A 49 -20.68 14.62 7.04
N PRO A 50 -21.73 15.32 7.50
CA PRO A 50 -23.08 14.78 7.55
C PRO A 50 -23.62 14.63 6.12
N LEU A 51 -23.47 13.43 5.57
CA LEU A 51 -23.90 13.04 4.24
C LEU A 51 -25.30 12.41 4.27
N ALA A 52 -25.97 12.39 3.12
CA ALA A 52 -27.22 11.65 2.96
C ALA A 52 -26.96 10.13 3.00
N GLU A 53 -27.90 9.34 3.54
CA GLU A 53 -27.77 7.87 3.66
C GLU A 53 -27.38 7.19 2.35
N ALA A 54 -27.94 7.63 1.21
CA ALA A 54 -27.59 7.08 -0.10
C ALA A 54 -26.11 7.28 -0.47
N ILE A 55 -25.49 8.36 -0.01
CA ILE A 55 -24.06 8.65 -0.26
C ILE A 55 -23.20 7.83 0.69
N ILE A 56 -23.64 7.63 1.93
CA ILE A 56 -22.95 6.80 2.93
C ILE A 56 -22.85 5.36 2.43
N ILE A 57 -23.95 4.76 1.96
CA ILE A 57 -23.96 3.39 1.41
C ILE A 57 -23.00 3.25 0.22
N ASN A 58 -22.96 4.27 -0.65
CA ASN A 58 -22.04 4.28 -1.79
C ASN A 58 -20.57 4.40 -1.34
N LEU A 59 -20.28 5.22 -0.33
CA LEU A 59 -18.95 5.37 0.26
C LEU A 59 -18.50 4.08 0.96
N GLU A 60 -19.36 3.40 1.71
CA GLU A 60 -19.05 2.11 2.34
C GLU A 60 -18.74 1.03 1.29
N THR A 61 -19.51 1.00 0.20
CA THR A 61 -19.27 0.09 -0.92
C THR A 61 -17.92 0.37 -1.58
N LEU A 62 -17.60 1.66 -1.79
CA LEU A 62 -16.34 2.11 -2.36
C LEU A 62 -15.15 1.80 -1.44
N ASN A 63 -15.28 2.06 -0.14
CA ASN A 63 -14.28 1.71 0.86
C ASN A 63 -14.05 0.21 0.92
N THR A 64 -15.10 -0.61 0.93
CA THR A 64 -14.95 -2.07 0.88
C THR A 64 -14.22 -2.52 -0.39
N ALA A 65 -14.56 -1.95 -1.55
CA ALA A 65 -13.88 -2.23 -2.81
C ALA A 65 -12.39 -1.84 -2.75
N LEU A 66 -12.07 -0.66 -2.21
CA LEU A 66 -10.68 -0.22 -2.03
C LEU A 66 -9.91 -1.16 -1.12
N LEU A 67 -10.52 -1.65 -0.03
CA LEU A 67 -9.90 -2.58 0.90
C LEU A 67 -9.48 -3.87 0.19
N VAL A 68 -10.40 -4.43 -0.60
CA VAL A 68 -10.18 -5.66 -1.34
C VAL A 68 -9.10 -5.47 -2.40
N VAL A 69 -9.09 -4.33 -3.10
CA VAL A 69 -8.07 -4.01 -4.10
C VAL A 69 -6.69 -3.88 -3.44
N PHE A 70 -6.58 -3.12 -2.35
CA PHE A 70 -5.33 -2.97 -1.58
C PHE A 70 -4.83 -4.31 -1.05
N ALA A 71 -5.70 -5.11 -0.43
CA ALA A 71 -5.33 -6.41 0.09
C ALA A 71 -4.84 -7.36 -1.03
N THR A 72 -5.54 -7.35 -2.17
CA THR A 72 -5.14 -8.18 -3.33
C THR A 72 -3.80 -7.73 -3.90
N GLU A 73 -3.60 -6.43 -4.07
CA GLU A 73 -2.33 -5.87 -4.51
C GLU A 73 -1.19 -6.26 -3.57
N TYR A 74 -1.39 -6.08 -2.26
CA TYR A 74 -0.44 -6.44 -1.23
C TYR A 74 -0.08 -7.94 -1.29
N LEU A 75 -1.08 -8.82 -1.42
CA LEU A 75 -0.86 -10.26 -1.53
C LEU A 75 -0.10 -10.65 -2.82
N VAL A 76 -0.45 -10.04 -3.96
CA VAL A 76 0.25 -10.29 -5.22
C VAL A 76 1.71 -9.87 -5.11
N ARG A 77 2.01 -8.71 -4.50
CA ARG A 77 3.40 -8.29 -4.26
C ARG A 77 4.12 -9.20 -3.27
N LEU A 78 3.45 -9.61 -2.19
CA LEU A 78 4.02 -10.54 -1.21
C LEU A 78 4.37 -11.88 -1.85
N TRP A 79 3.54 -12.37 -2.78
CA TRP A 79 3.78 -13.62 -3.49
C TRP A 79 4.88 -13.48 -4.56
N CYS A 80 4.96 -12.33 -5.23
CA CYS A 80 5.99 -12.06 -6.23
C CYS A 80 7.36 -11.74 -5.61
N ALA A 81 7.42 -11.35 -4.35
CA ALA A 81 8.66 -11.01 -3.67
C ALA A 81 9.49 -12.27 -3.34
N ASP A 82 10.73 -12.33 -3.85
CA ASP A 82 11.69 -13.42 -3.60
C ASP A 82 11.97 -13.66 -2.09
N ASN A 83 11.70 -12.67 -1.23
CA ASN A 83 11.91 -12.78 0.20
C ASN A 83 10.81 -12.05 1.00
N GLN A 84 9.71 -12.76 1.21
CA GLN A 84 8.50 -12.35 1.95
C GLN A 84 8.80 -11.55 3.24
N PHE A 85 9.75 -12.00 4.07
CA PHE A 85 10.07 -11.32 5.33
C PHE A 85 10.73 -9.94 5.16
N ASN A 86 11.60 -9.77 4.15
CA ASN A 86 12.15 -8.45 3.84
C ASN A 86 11.13 -7.55 3.18
N PHE A 87 10.19 -8.12 2.43
CA PHE A 87 9.14 -7.37 1.79
C PHE A 87 8.18 -6.78 2.81
N VAL A 88 7.73 -7.55 3.82
CA VAL A 88 6.86 -7.04 4.90
C VAL A 88 7.54 -5.93 5.71
N PHE A 89 8.87 -6.03 5.93
CA PHE A 89 9.66 -4.99 6.61
C PHE A 89 10.19 -3.88 5.69
N SER A 90 9.81 -3.88 4.41
CA SER A 90 10.20 -2.84 3.46
C SER A 90 9.41 -1.55 3.69
N PHE A 91 10.06 -0.40 3.45
CA PHE A 91 9.44 0.91 3.57
C PHE A 91 8.14 1.02 2.76
N PHE A 92 8.12 0.49 1.53
CA PHE A 92 6.94 0.54 0.66
C PHE A 92 5.77 -0.28 1.18
N SER A 93 6.02 -1.46 1.75
CA SER A 93 4.97 -2.26 2.39
C SER A 93 4.42 -1.60 3.65
N ILE A 94 5.27 -0.88 4.40
CA ILE A 94 4.83 -0.09 5.54
C ILE A 94 3.94 1.06 5.07
N VAL A 95 4.31 1.75 3.98
CA VAL A 95 3.48 2.82 3.39
C VAL A 95 2.12 2.27 2.93
N ASP A 96 2.10 1.08 2.33
CA ASP A 96 0.87 0.38 1.91
C ASP A 96 -0.04 0.07 3.12
N LEU A 97 0.55 -0.49 4.19
CA LEU A 97 -0.16 -0.74 5.45
C LEU A 97 -0.68 0.55 6.11
N VAL A 98 0.09 1.64 6.04
CA VAL A 98 -0.36 2.95 6.54
C VAL A 98 -1.49 3.51 5.67
N GLY A 99 -1.46 3.28 4.36
CA GLY A 99 -2.49 3.70 3.42
C GLY A 99 -3.84 3.03 3.63
N VAL A 100 -3.86 1.84 4.22
CA VAL A 100 -5.10 1.12 4.57
C VAL A 100 -5.70 1.57 5.91
N ILE A 101 -4.97 2.34 6.73
CA ILE A 101 -5.44 2.82 8.04
C ILE A 101 -6.72 3.65 7.96
N PRO A 102 -6.86 4.67 7.08
CA PRO A 102 -8.11 5.45 7.00
C PRO A 102 -9.32 4.56 6.72
N LEU A 103 -9.14 3.55 5.87
CA LEU A 103 -10.14 2.55 5.54
C LEU A 103 -10.51 1.67 6.74
N LEU A 104 -9.50 1.21 7.49
CA LEU A 104 -9.69 0.42 8.70
C LEU A 104 -10.39 1.22 9.80
N LEU A 105 -10.07 2.50 9.94
CA LEU A 105 -10.72 3.39 10.91
C LEU A 105 -12.18 3.65 10.53
N GLY A 106 -12.48 3.86 9.25
CA GLY A 106 -13.86 3.92 8.75
C GLY A 106 -14.64 2.65 9.08
N PHE A 107 -14.09 1.48 8.72
CA PHE A 107 -14.72 0.19 9.01
C PHE A 107 -14.89 -0.09 10.52
N ALA A 108 -13.87 0.23 11.32
CA ALA A 108 -13.92 0.03 12.77
C ALA A 108 -14.97 0.92 13.43
N ASN A 109 -15.14 2.17 12.98
CA ASN A 109 -16.17 3.07 13.47
C ASN A 109 -17.58 2.50 13.19
N VAL A 110 -17.80 1.91 12.02
CA VAL A 110 -19.07 1.25 11.66
C VAL A 110 -19.33 0.00 12.53
N SER A 111 -18.29 -0.67 13.03
CA SER A 111 -18.44 -1.88 13.86
C SER A 111 -18.82 -1.62 15.33
N PHE A 112 -18.89 -0.37 15.78
CA PHE A 112 -19.25 -0.01 17.17
C PHE A 112 -20.72 0.46 17.35
N ILE A 113 -21.58 0.26 16.35
CA ILE A 113 -23.04 0.51 16.45
C ILE A 113 -23.81 -0.81 16.48
#